data_AF-A0A4Q3F9Q1-F1
#
_entry.id   AF-A0A4Q3F9Q1-F1
#
_cell.length_a   1.000
_cell.length_b   1.000
_cell.length_c   1.000
_cell.angle_alpha   90.00
_cell.angle_beta   90.00
_cell.angle_gamma   90.00
#
_symmetry.space_group_name_H-M   'P 1'
#
loop_
_entity.id
_entity.type
_entity.pdbx_description
1 polymer ?
#
loop_
_entity_poly.entity_id
_entity_poly.type
_entity_poly.pdbx_seq_one_letter_code
_entity_poly.pdbx_strand_id
1 'polypeptide(L)'
;MIRPVNFGFNEQTAASNAFQINGEQSEVQQKALQEFDVFVQLLRQNGVQVKVIDDTPEQHTPDSIFPNNWISFHQNGSVFLYPMQAENRRLERKVFGLIKEAFSINQVFDLTHFEAQNQFLEGTGSLV
;
A
#
# COMPACT_ATOMS: atom_id res chain seq x y z
N MET A 1 -3.59 -3.27 7.71
CA MET A 1 -2.44 -2.36 7.55
C MET A 1 -1.25 -3.18 7.11
N ILE A 2 -0.37 -2.63 6.26
CA ILE A 2 0.86 -3.30 5.82
C ILE A 2 2.02 -2.75 6.65
N ARG A 3 2.82 -3.62 7.26
CA ARG A 3 4.01 -3.20 8.00
C ARG A 3 5.05 -2.65 7.01
N PRO A 4 5.61 -1.45 7.22
CA PRO A 4 6.58 -0.88 6.30
C PRO A 4 7.84 -1.73 6.19
N VAL A 5 8.28 -1.97 4.96
CA VAL A 5 9.56 -2.61 4.64
C VAL A 5 10.23 -1.80 3.53
N ASN A 6 11.51 -1.48 3.71
CA ASN A 6 12.25 -0.58 2.81
C ASN A 6 11.60 0.80 2.59
N PHE A 7 10.87 1.31 3.58
CA PHE A 7 10.28 2.63 3.57
C PHE A 7 11.36 3.72 3.42
N GLY A 8 11.10 4.65 2.51
CA GLY A 8 12.04 5.71 2.15
C GLY A 8 11.54 6.49 0.95
N PHE A 9 12.42 7.31 0.38
CA PHE A 9 12.13 8.10 -0.82
C PHE A 9 11.86 7.18 -2.02
N ASN A 10 10.79 7.46 -2.77
CA ASN A 10 10.43 6.69 -3.97
C ASN A 10 10.59 7.56 -5.22
N GLU A 11 11.70 7.37 -5.94
CA GLU A 11 12.00 8.10 -7.18
C GLU A 11 10.88 8.04 -8.23
N GLN A 12 10.15 6.92 -8.32
CA GLN A 12 9.10 6.74 -9.33
C GLN A 12 7.83 7.54 -9.02
N THR A 13 7.60 7.90 -7.76
CA THR A 13 6.44 8.70 -7.36
C THR A 13 6.81 10.13 -6.96
N ALA A 14 8.10 10.44 -6.79
CA ALA A 14 8.57 11.76 -6.39
C ALA A 14 8.09 12.92 -7.29
N ALA A 15 7.91 12.67 -8.59
CA ALA A 15 7.43 13.69 -9.52
C ALA A 15 5.96 14.06 -9.33
N SER A 16 5.13 13.15 -8.79
CA SER A 16 3.69 13.35 -8.57
C SER A 16 3.31 13.42 -7.08
N ASN A 17 4.22 13.07 -6.18
CA ASN A 17 3.98 13.04 -4.74
C ASN A 17 4.69 14.21 -4.04
N ALA A 18 3.97 15.32 -3.88
CA ALA A 18 4.47 16.54 -3.24
C ALA A 18 4.85 16.36 -1.75
N PHE A 19 4.47 15.24 -1.12
CA PHE A 19 4.86 14.93 0.26
C PHE A 19 6.26 14.33 0.37
N GLN A 20 6.86 13.88 -0.74
CA GLN A 20 8.18 13.29 -0.71
C GLN A 20 9.27 14.34 -0.71
N ILE A 21 10.19 14.20 0.24
CA ILE A 21 11.39 15.02 0.36
C ILE A 21 12.58 14.10 0.17
N ASN A 22 13.42 14.43 -0.81
CA ASN A 22 14.71 13.77 -0.98
C ASN A 22 15.65 14.26 0.13
N GLY A 23 15.68 13.53 1.23
CA GLY A 23 16.46 13.83 2.43
C GLY A 23 17.30 12.63 2.89
N GLU A 24 17.96 12.81 4.03
CA GLU A 24 18.78 11.75 4.63
C GLU A 24 17.93 10.51 4.93
N GLN A 25 18.29 9.38 4.31
CA GLN A 25 17.55 8.12 4.44
C GLN A 25 17.97 7.30 5.67
N SER A 26 18.95 7.79 6.45
CA SER A 26 19.38 7.13 7.68
C SER A 26 18.21 7.09 8.67
N GLU A 27 17.99 5.92 9.28
CA GLU A 27 16.92 5.68 10.28
C GLU A 27 15.46 5.83 9.79
N VAL A 28 15.19 6.25 8.55
CA VAL A 28 13.82 6.51 8.05
C VAL A 28 12.94 5.27 8.20
N GLN A 29 13.43 4.10 7.80
CA GLN A 29 12.75 2.82 7.99
C GLN A 29 12.47 2.51 9.48
N GLN A 30 13.44 2.77 10.36
CA GLN A 30 13.29 2.47 11.80
C GLN A 30 12.26 3.39 12.45
N LYS A 31 12.28 4.68 12.10
CA LYS A 31 11.30 5.67 12.56
C LYS A 31 9.89 5.32 12.06
N ALA A 32 9.76 4.98 10.78
CA ALA A 32 8.48 4.56 10.20
C ALA A 32 7.92 3.30 10.87
N LEU A 33 8.76 2.32 11.21
CA LEU A 33 8.35 1.14 11.97
C LEU A 33 7.85 1.51 13.37
N GLN A 34 8.57 2.37 14.09
CA GLN A 34 8.18 2.82 15.42
C GLN A 34 6.84 3.57 15.39
N GLU A 35 6.68 4.52 14.47
CA GLU A 35 5.44 5.27 14.30
C GLU A 35 4.27 4.36 13.89
N PHE A 36 4.52 3.40 13.00
CA PHE A 36 3.52 2.41 12.60
C PHE A 36 3.06 1.57 13.79
N ASP A 37 3.98 1.04 14.59
CA ASP A 37 3.66 0.20 15.74
C ASP A 37 2.88 0.98 16.82
N VAL A 38 3.27 2.22 17.09
CA VAL A 38 2.53 3.13 17.98
C VAL A 38 1.12 3.37 17.44
N PHE A 39 0.95 3.60 16.14
CA PHE A 39 -0.36 3.84 15.56
C PHE A 39 -1.26 2.60 15.58
N VAL A 40 -0.71 1.41 15.28
CA VAL A 40 -1.42 0.13 15.40
C VAL A 40 -1.86 -0.11 16.84
N GLN A 41 -1.00 0.17 17.81
CA GLN A 41 -1.32 0.04 19.23
C GLN A 41 -2.46 0.98 19.62
N LEU A 42 -2.39 2.25 19.23
CA LEU A 42 -3.41 3.25 19.53
C LEU A 42 -4.79 2.85 18.97
N LEU A 43 -4.85 2.39 17.71
CA LEU A 43 -6.08 1.92 17.08
C LEU A 43 -6.69 0.75 17.86
N ARG A 44 -5.86 -0.24 18.23
CA ARG A 44 -6.29 -1.40 19.01
C ARG A 44 -6.81 -1.02 20.40
N GLN A 45 -6.13 -0.09 21.08
CA GLN A 45 -6.56 0.42 22.40
C GLN A 45 -7.92 1.13 22.32
N ASN A 46 -8.27 1.69 21.17
CA ASN A 46 -9.57 2.31 20.92
C ASN A 46 -10.61 1.34 20.33
N GLY A 47 -10.37 0.03 20.43
CA GLY A 47 -11.34 -1.00 20.03
C GLY A 47 -11.39 -1.32 18.53
N VAL A 48 -10.48 -0.74 17.72
CA VAL A 48 -10.39 -1.07 16.29
C VAL A 48 -9.65 -2.40 16.11
N GLN A 49 -10.26 -3.33 15.38
CA GLN A 49 -9.59 -4.58 14.99
C GLN A 49 -8.58 -4.30 13.89
N VAL A 50 -7.28 -4.36 14.23
CA VAL A 50 -6.19 -4.11 13.28
C VAL A 50 -5.49 -5.42 12.92
N LYS A 51 -5.69 -5.86 11.68
CA LYS A 51 -4.85 -6.88 11.04
C LYS A 51 -3.62 -6.21 10.44
N VAL A 52 -2.45 -6.62 10.90
CA VAL A 52 -1.15 -6.28 10.29
C VAL A 52 -0.76 -7.42 9.36
N ILE A 53 -0.32 -7.06 8.16
CA ILE A 53 0.26 -7.96 7.17
C ILE A 53 1.73 -7.58 7.03
N ASP A 54 2.62 -8.55 7.20
CA ASP A 54 4.06 -8.34 7.06
C ASP A 54 4.45 -8.49 5.58
N ASP A 55 5.03 -7.44 5.03
CA ASP A 55 5.59 -7.44 3.69
C ASP A 55 7.03 -7.99 3.70
N THR A 56 7.54 -8.33 2.53
CA THR A 56 8.87 -8.90 2.31
C THR A 56 9.84 -7.84 1.76
N PRO A 57 11.12 -7.83 2.20
CA PRO A 57 12.12 -6.88 1.67
C PRO A 57 12.45 -7.07 0.20
N GLU A 58 12.16 -8.25 -0.35
CA GLU A 58 12.35 -8.56 -1.77
C GLU A 58 11.41 -7.71 -2.63
N GLN A 59 11.93 -7.13 -3.71
CA GLN A 59 11.30 -6.06 -4.49
C GLN A 59 11.19 -4.75 -3.72
N HIS A 60 11.85 -3.71 -4.23
CA HIS A 60 11.90 -2.42 -3.57
C HIS A 60 10.58 -1.65 -3.75
N THR A 61 9.67 -1.81 -2.78
CA THR A 61 8.32 -1.23 -2.75
C THR A 61 8.17 -0.29 -1.54
N PRO A 62 8.84 0.88 -1.53
CA PRO A 62 8.90 1.78 -0.37
C PRO A 62 7.54 2.32 0.08
N ASP A 63 6.56 2.38 -0.83
CA ASP A 63 5.21 2.87 -0.57
C ASP A 63 4.23 1.75 -0.11
N SER A 64 4.68 0.50 0.13
CA SER A 64 3.79 -0.64 0.44
C SER A 64 2.97 -0.48 1.72
N ILE A 65 3.41 0.40 2.63
CA ILE A 65 2.67 0.83 3.82
C ILE A 65 1.29 1.46 3.48
N PHE A 66 1.10 1.93 2.24
CA PHE A 66 -0.12 2.58 1.74
C PHE A 66 -0.95 1.68 0.80
N PRO A 67 -1.57 0.59 1.30
CA PRO A 67 -2.33 -0.33 0.46
C PRO A 67 -3.59 0.31 -0.15
N ASN A 68 -4.07 1.40 0.43
CA ASN A 68 -5.23 2.15 -0.02
C ASN A 68 -5.12 2.69 -1.45
N ASN A 69 -3.93 2.74 -2.05
CA ASN A 69 -3.79 3.16 -3.44
C ASN A 69 -4.13 2.05 -4.44
N TRP A 70 -3.69 0.83 -4.19
CA TRP A 70 -3.80 -0.26 -5.18
C TRP A 70 -4.95 -1.23 -4.90
N ILE A 71 -5.60 -1.16 -3.72
CA ILE A 71 -6.73 -2.02 -3.37
C ILE A 71 -7.84 -1.28 -2.60
N SER A 72 -9.09 -1.66 -2.89
CA SER A 72 -10.25 -1.34 -2.03
C SER A 72 -11.09 -2.57 -1.72
N PHE A 73 -11.79 -2.52 -0.57
CA PHE A 73 -12.66 -3.58 -0.07
C PHE A 73 -14.07 -3.03 0.12
N HIS A 74 -15.08 -3.78 -0.32
CA HIS A 74 -16.47 -3.34 -0.32
C HIS A 74 -17.33 -4.23 0.56
N GLN A 75 -18.45 -3.67 1.05
CA GLN A 75 -19.34 -4.34 2.02
C GLN A 75 -19.86 -5.70 1.54
N ASN A 76 -20.05 -5.88 0.22
CA ASN A 76 -20.50 -7.13 -0.37
C ASN A 76 -19.37 -8.18 -0.55
N GLY A 77 -18.18 -7.94 -0.01
CA GLY A 77 -17.00 -8.79 -0.16
C GLY A 77 -16.29 -8.65 -1.51
N SER A 78 -16.63 -7.63 -2.31
CA SER A 78 -15.89 -7.32 -3.53
C SER A 78 -14.57 -6.62 -3.19
N VAL A 79 -13.53 -6.97 -3.94
CA VAL A 79 -12.21 -6.36 -3.90
C VAL A 79 -11.89 -5.79 -5.26
N PHE A 80 -11.38 -4.56 -5.32
CA PHE A 80 -10.87 -3.98 -6.56
C PHE A 80 -9.36 -3.85 -6.49
N LEU A 81 -8.67 -4.33 -7.52
CA LEU A 81 -7.25 -4.07 -7.72
C LEU A 81 -7.11 -2.97 -8.76
N TYR A 82 -6.37 -1.94 -8.41
CA TYR A 82 -6.29 -0.71 -9.18
C TYR A 82 -5.04 -0.62 -10.06
N PRO A 83 -5.13 -0.01 -11.26
CA PRO A 83 -3.99 0.20 -12.14
C PRO A 83 -3.12 1.35 -11.62
N MET A 84 -1.87 1.02 -11.25
CA MET A 84 -0.93 1.97 -10.65
C MET A 84 -0.02 2.59 -11.71
N GLN A 85 0.20 3.90 -11.62
CA GLN A 85 1.08 4.62 -12.56
C GLN A 85 2.53 4.16 -12.41
N ALA A 86 3.08 4.29 -11.20
CA ALA A 86 4.45 3.89 -10.89
C ALA A 86 4.62 2.36 -10.91
N GLU A 87 5.64 1.87 -11.60
CA GLU A 87 5.86 0.45 -11.82
C GLU A 87 6.23 -0.29 -10.55
N ASN A 88 7.04 0.32 -9.67
CA ASN A 88 7.39 -0.30 -8.40
C ASN A 88 6.17 -0.44 -7.48
N ARG A 89 5.19 0.45 -7.60
CA ARG A 89 3.94 0.35 -6.84
C ARG A 89 3.03 -0.79 -7.29
N ARG A 90 3.14 -1.23 -8.54
CA ARG A 90 2.44 -2.43 -9.05
C ARG A 90 2.86 -3.70 -8.32
N LEU A 91 4.11 -3.74 -7.84
CA LEU A 91 4.68 -4.87 -7.12
C LEU A 91 4.15 -4.98 -5.68
N GLU A 92 3.58 -3.91 -5.11
CA GLU A 92 2.98 -3.92 -3.77
C GLU A 92 1.87 -4.97 -3.64
N ARG A 93 1.23 -5.36 -4.76
CA ARG A 93 0.22 -6.43 -4.83
C ARG A 93 0.75 -7.81 -4.43
N LYS A 94 2.07 -7.99 -4.26
CA LYS A 94 2.68 -9.23 -3.75
C LYS A 94 2.08 -9.68 -2.40
N VAL A 95 1.66 -8.73 -1.54
CA VAL A 95 1.03 -9.04 -0.26
C VAL A 95 -0.44 -9.46 -0.37
N PHE A 96 -1.05 -9.37 -1.56
CA PHE A 96 -2.47 -9.72 -1.76
C PHE A 96 -2.78 -11.18 -1.42
N GLY A 97 -1.80 -12.09 -1.57
CA GLY A 97 -1.92 -13.48 -1.11
C GLY A 97 -2.25 -13.56 0.39
N LEU A 98 -1.45 -12.88 1.21
CA LEU A 98 -1.62 -12.84 2.67
C LEU A 98 -2.92 -12.14 3.09
N ILE A 99 -3.35 -11.12 2.34
CA ILE A 99 -4.63 -10.45 2.56
C ILE A 99 -5.79 -11.42 2.32
N LYS A 100 -5.75 -12.23 1.27
CA LYS A 100 -6.81 -13.20 0.96
C LYS A 100 -6.97 -14.26 2.05
N GLU A 101 -5.90 -14.58 2.77
CA GLU A 101 -5.95 -15.50 3.93
C GLU A 101 -6.59 -14.85 5.17
N ALA A 102 -6.57 -13.51 5.24
CA ALA A 102 -7.05 -12.75 6.38
C ALA A 102 -8.52 -12.30 6.29
N PHE A 103 -9.11 -12.28 5.09
CA PHE A 103 -10.45 -11.74 4.85
C PHE A 103 -11.28 -12.62 3.91
N SER A 104 -12.59 -12.69 4.16
CA SER A 104 -13.54 -13.32 3.25
C SER A 104 -13.73 -12.44 2.01
N ILE A 105 -13.31 -12.94 0.85
CA ILE A 105 -13.42 -12.25 -0.44
C ILE A 105 -14.37 -13.04 -1.34
N ASN A 106 -15.40 -12.36 -1.83
CA ASN A 106 -16.42 -12.95 -2.71
C ASN A 106 -16.02 -12.82 -4.17
N GLN A 107 -15.51 -11.66 -4.57
CA GLN A 107 -15.14 -11.38 -5.95
C GLN A 107 -13.97 -10.41 -6.02
N VAL A 108 -13.06 -10.65 -6.97
CA VAL A 108 -11.96 -9.73 -7.28
C VAL A 108 -12.21 -9.11 -8.65
N PHE A 109 -12.28 -7.79 -8.70
CA PHE A 109 -12.30 -6.99 -9.91
C PHE A 109 -10.89 -6.49 -10.17
N ASP A 110 -10.22 -7.13 -11.11
CA ASP A 110 -8.85 -6.77 -11.48
C ASP A 110 -8.86 -5.74 -12.62
N LEU A 111 -8.59 -4.48 -12.27
CA LEU A 111 -8.48 -3.37 -13.22
C LEU A 111 -7.03 -3.13 -13.67
N THR A 112 -6.06 -3.94 -13.21
CA THR A 112 -4.63 -3.74 -13.51
C THR A 112 -4.32 -3.89 -15.00
N HIS A 113 -5.18 -4.55 -15.78
CA HIS A 113 -5.03 -4.64 -17.22
C HIS A 113 -5.01 -3.27 -17.93
N PHE A 114 -5.56 -2.22 -17.31
CA PHE A 114 -5.51 -0.85 -17.83
C PHE A 114 -4.10 -0.24 -17.80
N GLU A 115 -3.18 -0.80 -16.99
CA GLU A 115 -1.77 -0.39 -16.96
C GLU A 115 -1.12 -0.56 -18.34
N ALA A 116 -1.50 -1.59 -19.10
CA ALA A 116 -1.02 -1.83 -20.47
C ALA A 116 -1.57 -0.80 -21.49
N GLN A 117 -2.60 -0.04 -21.10
CA GLN A 117 -3.23 1.00 -21.91
C GLN A 117 -2.83 2.41 -21.46
N ASN A 118 -1.86 2.54 -20.54
CA ASN A 118 -1.49 3.80 -19.89
C ASN A 118 -2.67 4.52 -19.22
N GLN A 119 -3.62 3.76 -18.69
CA GLN A 119 -4.76 4.26 -17.92
C GLN A 119 -4.59 3.87 -16.46
N PHE A 120 -4.67 4.85 -15.56
CA PHE A 120 -4.37 4.70 -14.15
C PHE A 120 -5.51 5.23 -13.28
N LEU A 121 -5.68 4.63 -12.11
CA LEU A 121 -6.70 5.00 -11.12
C LEU A 121 -6.15 4.57 -9.77
N GLU A 122 -5.85 5.49 -8.87
CA GLU A 122 -5.36 5.14 -7.53
C GLU A 122 -6.41 5.45 -6.46
N GLY A 123 -6.58 4.57 -5.48
CA GLY A 123 -7.70 4.61 -4.52
C GLY A 123 -7.79 5.89 -3.68
N THR A 124 -6.67 6.56 -3.39
CA THR A 124 -6.67 7.89 -2.74
C THR A 124 -6.16 9.01 -3.65
N GLY A 125 -5.87 8.70 -4.92
CA GLY A 125 -5.40 9.64 -5.93
C GLY A 125 -6.42 9.86 -7.05
N SER A 126 -7.71 9.58 -6.81
CA SER A 126 -8.79 9.77 -7.79
C SER A 126 -9.13 11.26 -8.00
N LEU A 127 -8.14 12.03 -8.40
CA LEU A 127 -8.23 13.25 -9.19
C LEU A 127 -7.27 13.03 -10.36
N VAL A 128 -7.81 12.72 -11.53
CA VAL A 128 -7.12 12.93 -12.80
C VAL A 128 -7.68 14.21 -13.40
#